data_AF-A0A4Q3C4E8-F1
#
_entry.id   AF-A0A4Q3C4E8-F1
#
_cell.length_a   1.000
_cell.length_b   1.000
_cell.length_c   1.000
_cell.angle_alpha   90.00
_cell.angle_beta   90.00
_cell.angle_gamma   90.00
#
_symmetry.space_group_name_H-M   'P 1'
#
loop_
_entity.id
_entity.type
_entity.pdbx_description
1 polymer ?
#
loop_
_entity_poly.entity_id
_entity_poly.type
_entity_poly.pdbx_seq_one_letter_code
_entity_poly.pdbx_strand_id
1 'polypeptide(L)' 'MGLDQLIKECQENRIKAQGQLYQLFAPKLFAVCLKYSRNRADAEDNLQDGFLLIFNKIGQYQFKGSFEGWAKRVMVN' A
#
# COMPACT_ATOMS: atom_id res chain seq x y z
N MET A 1 -14.82 4.20 -9.87
CA MET A 1 -13.45 4.41 -10.38
C MET A 1 -12.76 3.06 -10.43
N GLY A 2 -12.06 2.73 -11.53
CA GLY A 2 -11.27 1.49 -11.59
C GLY A 2 -10.00 1.61 -10.74
N LEU A 3 -9.46 0.47 -10.29
CA LEU A 3 -8.23 0.42 -9.49
C LEU A 3 -7.06 1.12 -10.20
N ASP A 4 -6.91 0.91 -11.51
CA ASP A 4 -5.82 1.53 -12.27
C ASP A 4 -5.90 3.05 -12.29
N GLN A 5 -7.12 3.61 -12.38
CA GLN A 5 -7.33 5.06 -12.30
C GLN A 5 -6.98 5.60 -10.91
N LEU A 6 -7.39 4.87 -9.85
CA LEU A 6 -7.05 5.23 -8.48
C LEU A 6 -5.53 5.27 -8.26
N ILE A 7 -4.80 4.28 -8.82
CA ILE A 7 -3.34 4.23 -8.71
C ILE A 7 -2.69 5.39 -9.49
N LYS A 8 -3.17 5.73 -10.70
CA LYS A 8 -2.69 6.90 -11.45
C LYS A 8 -2.85 8.19 -10.65
N GLU A 9 -4.01 8.40 -10.02
CA GLU A 9 -4.22 9.57 -9.18
C GLU A 9 -3.31 9.57 -7.94
N CYS A 10 -2.99 8.40 -7.39
CA CYS A 10 -2.00 8.31 -6.32
C CYS A 10 -0.58 8.66 -6.83
N GLN A 11 -0.22 8.28 -8.06
CA GLN A 11 1.04 8.68 -8.71
C GLN A 11 1.12 10.20 -8.93
N GLU A 12 -0.02 10.87 -9.07
CA GLU A 12 -0.14 12.34 -9.09
C GLU A 12 -0.18 12.98 -7.68
N ASN A 13 0.08 12.22 -6.61
CA ASN A 13 0.03 12.68 -5.23
C ASN A 13 -1.33 13.25 -4.78
N ARG A 14 -2.44 12.75 -5.36
CA ARG A 14 -3.79 13.13 -4.92
C ARG A 14 -4.08 12.51 -3.55
N ILE A 15 -4.12 13.34 -2.49
CA ILE A 15 -4.39 12.90 -1.11
C ILE A 15 -5.68 12.08 -0.99
N LYS A 16 -6.74 12.49 -1.69
CA LYS A 16 -8.03 11.76 -1.70
C LYS A 16 -7.87 10.33 -2.25
N ALA A 17 -7.09 10.17 -3.32
CA ALA A 17 -6.81 8.86 -3.91
C ALA A 17 -5.95 8.01 -2.98
N GLN A 18 -4.93 8.59 -2.34
CA GLN A 18 -4.10 7.88 -1.36
C GLN A 18 -4.92 7.37 -0.18
N GLY A 19 -5.85 8.17 0.34
CA GLY A 19 -6.78 7.75 1.39
C GLY A 19 -7.70 6.60 0.96
N GLN A 20 -8.23 6.65 -0.27
CA GLN A 20 -9.05 5.55 -0.81
C GLN A 20 -8.23 4.27 -1.02
N LEU A 21 -7.00 4.39 -1.52
CA LEU A 21 -6.09 3.25 -1.71
C LEU A 21 -5.73 2.62 -0.36
N TYR A 22 -5.46 3.46 0.64
CA TYR A 22 -5.22 3.00 2.01
C TYR A 22 -6.39 2.17 2.53
N GLN A 23 -7.62 2.69 2.48
CA GLN A 23 -8.80 1.97 2.95
C GLN A 23 -9.00 0.62 2.24
N LEU A 24 -8.73 0.55 0.94
CA LEU A 24 -8.91 -0.66 0.15
C LEU A 24 -7.86 -1.74 0.46
N PHE A 25 -6.61 -1.35 0.72
CA PHE A 25 -5.49 -2.29 0.87
C PHE A 25 -5.04 -2.51 2.30
N ALA A 26 -5.39 -1.63 3.24
CA ALA A 26 -4.97 -1.73 4.64
C ALA A 26 -5.31 -3.08 5.27
N PRO A 27 -6.52 -3.65 5.15
CA PRO A 27 -6.81 -4.97 5.73
C PRO A 27 -5.93 -6.08 5.16
N LYS A 28 -5.62 -6.02 3.86
CA LYS A 28 -4.83 -7.03 3.16
C LYS A 28 -3.35 -6.96 3.50
N LEU A 29 -2.83 -5.74 3.61
CA LEU A 29 -1.43 -5.50 3.93
C LEU A 29 -1.16 -5.63 5.44
N PHE A 30 -2.15 -5.31 6.28
CA PHE A 30 -2.08 -5.55 7.72
C PHE A 30 -1.91 -7.04 8.04
N ALA A 31 -2.59 -7.92 7.29
CA ALA A 31 -2.36 -9.36 7.39
C ALA A 31 -0.93 -9.79 7.04
N VAL A 32 -0.19 -9.01 6.26
CA VAL A 32 1.24 -9.23 6.01
C VAL A 32 2.05 -8.70 7.18
N CYS A 33 1.81 -7.48 7.65
CA CYS A 33 2.49 -6.90 8.81
C CYS A 33 2.36 -7.81 10.05
N LEU A 34 1.17 -8.36 10.30
CA LEU A 34 0.92 -9.29 11.42
C LEU A 34 1.80 -10.54 11.39
N LYS A 35 2.18 -11.04 10.21
CA LYS A 35 3.05 -12.23 10.09
C LYS A 35 4.49 -11.97 10.54
N TYR A 36 4.92 -10.71 10.48
CA TYR A 36 6.31 -10.31 10.75
C TYR A 36 6.46 -9.44 12.01
N SER A 37 5.35 -9.15 12.70
CA SER A 37 5.32 -8.29 13.89
C SER A 37 5.16 -9.12 15.16
N ARG A 38 5.70 -8.62 16.28
CA ARG A 38 5.65 -9.35 17.58
C ARG A 38 4.29 -9.23 18.25
N ASN A 39 3.59 -8.14 17.99
CA ASN A 39 2.27 -7.85 18.52
C ASN A 39 1.48 -7.01 17.51
N ARG A 40 0.23 -6.68 17.86
CA ARG A 40 -0.66 -5.92 17.00
C ARG A 40 -0.23 -4.46 16.80
N ALA A 41 0.28 -3.81 17.85
CA ALA A 41 0.71 -2.41 17.77
C ALA A 41 1.90 -2.27 16.81
N ASP A 42 2.90 -3.14 16.95
CA ASP A 42 4.03 -3.23 16.01
C ASP A 42 3.55 -3.42 14.56
N ALA A 43 2.49 -4.22 14.34
CA ALA A 43 1.92 -4.41 13.01
C ALA A 43 1.19 -3.17 12.48
N GLU A 44 0.57 -2.38 13.35
CA GLU A 44 -0.10 -1.13 12.99
C GLU A 44 0.92 -0.06 12.62
N ASP A 45 2.03 0.03 13.35
CA ASP A 45 3.17 0.92 13.03
C ASP A 45 3.83 0.53 11.71
N ASN A 46 4.15 -0.76 11.53
CA ASN A 46 4.72 -1.27 10.27
C ASN A 46 3.79 -1.02 9.07
N LEU A 47 2.48 -1.11 9.27
CA LEU A 47 1.49 -0.81 8.23
C LEU A 47 1.56 0.66 7.82
N GLN A 48 1.63 1.58 8.79
CA GLN A 48 1.74 3.01 8.51
C GLN A 48 3.00 3.34 7.72
N ASP A 49 4.16 2.91 8.19
CA ASP A 49 5.45 3.12 7.51
C ASP A 49 5.47 2.48 6.12
N GLY A 50 4.92 1.27 6.00
CA GLY A 50 4.79 0.58 4.74
C GLY A 50 3.92 1.31 3.72
N PHE A 51 2.83 1.95 4.15
CA PHE A 51 2.03 2.78 3.24
C PHE A 51 2.76 4.05 2.81
N LEU A 52 3.53 4.69 3.69
CA LEU A 52 4.40 5.81 3.29
C LEU A 52 5.40 5.37 2.22
N LEU A 53 6.02 4.21 2.37
CA LEU A 53 6.92 3.63 1.36
C LEU A 53 6.20 3.29 0.06
N ILE A 54 4.98 2.73 0.14
CA ILE A 54 4.14 2.45 -1.03
C ILE A 54 3.88 3.74 -1.81
N PHE A 55 3.42 4.81 -1.15
CA PHE A 55 3.13 6.08 -1.83
C PHE A 55 4.40 6.71 -2.40
N ASN A 56 5.52 6.69 -1.68
CA ASN A 56 6.80 7.19 -2.18
C ASN A 56 7.29 6.43 -3.42
N LYS A 57 7.03 5.11 -3.50
CA LYS A 57 7.45 4.26 -4.62
C LYS A 57 6.36 4.06 -5.67
N ILE A 58 5.16 4.62 -5.51
CA ILE A 58 3.99 4.25 -6.34
C ILE A 58 4.17 4.60 -7.82
N GLY A 59 4.98 5.62 -8.13
CA GLY A 59 5.38 5.96 -9.51
C GLY A 59 6.18 4.85 -10.21
N GLN A 60 6.75 3.90 -9.47
CA GLN A 60 7.48 2.76 -10.03
C GLN A 60 6.54 1.63 -10.48
N TYR A 61 5.27 1.64 -10.07
CA TYR A 61 4.30 0.65 -10.50
C TYR A 61 3.87 0.91 -11.96
N GLN A 62 4.29 0.00 -12.85
CA GLN A 62 4.09 0.11 -14.31
C GLN A 62 2.81 -0.57 -14.81
N PHE A 63 1.82 -0.82 -13.94
CA PHE A 63 0.57 -1.52 -14.29
C PHE A 63 0.79 -2.92 -14.90
N LYS A 64 1.88 -3.58 -14.50
CA LYS A 64 2.19 -4.96 -14.89
C LYS A 64 2.00 -5.89 -13.70
N GLY A 65 1.16 -6.91 -13.87
CA GLY A 65 0.76 -7.80 -12.79
C GLY A 65 -0.23 -7.14 -11.83
N SER A 66 -0.40 -7.70 -10.63
CA SER A 66 -1.33 -7.15 -9.64
C SER A 66 -0.67 -6.08 -8.78
N PHE A 67 -1.38 -4.98 -8.55
CA PHE A 67 -0.95 -3.93 -7.62
C PHE A 67 -0.78 -4.51 -6.21
N GLU A 68 -1.67 -5.41 -5.79
CA GLU A 68 -1.56 -6.08 -4.50
C GLU A 68 -0.23 -6.83 -4.34
N GLY A 69 0.20 -7.57 -5.36
CA GLY A 69 1.48 -8.29 -5.33
C GLY A 69 2.68 -7.35 -5.33
N TRP A 70 2.60 -6.22 -6.03
CA TRP A 70 3.62 -5.18 -5.96
C TRP A 70 3.68 -4.52 -4.57
N ALA A 71 2.54 -4.11 -4.02
CA ALA A 71 2.45 -3.48 -2.70
C ALA A 71 2.93 -4.41 -1.58
N LYS A 72 2.59 -5.70 -1.63
CA LYS A 72 3.11 -6.71 -0.69
C LYS A 72 4.63 -6.83 -0.75
N ARG A 73 5.24 -6.74 -1.94
CA ARG A 73 6.72 -6.73 -2.07
C ARG A 73 7.32 -5.47 -1.48
N VAL A 74 6.70 -4.30 -1.69
CA VAL A 74 7.16 -3.04 -1.07
C VAL A 74 7.04 -3.08 0.45
N MET A 75 6.01 -3.75 0.99
CA MET A 75 5.79 -3.89 2.43
C MET A 75 6.84 -4.76 3.13
N VAL A 76 7.41 -5.74 2.43
CA VAL A 76 8.35 -6.72 3.01
C VAL A 76 9.83 -6.39 2.71
N ASN A 77 10.10 -5.63 1.64
CA ASN A 77 11.45 -5.25 1.19
C ASN A 77 11.85 -3.86 1.66
#